data_AF-A0A8X7MJ79-F1
#
_entry.id   AF-A0A8X7MJ79-F1
#
_cell.length_a   1.000
_cell.length_b   1.000
_cell.length_c   1.000
_cell.angle_alpha   90.00
_cell.angle_beta   90.00
_cell.angle_gamma   90.00
#
_symmetry.space_group_name_H-M   'P 1'
#
loop_
_entity.id
_entity.type
_entity.pdbx_description
1 polymer ?
#
loop_
_entity_poly.entity_id
_entity_poly.type
_entity_poly.pdbx_seq_one_letter_code
_entity_poly.pdbx_strand_id
1 'polypeptide(L)'
;MPPVSKTLEELQEEVGAAFTAVGTEPPAIVCLACEVEADPPFNPKHLRQHVASKKHKINASLFLHPGQASFPAISTGPPAMSTASEPMLDDSHLFPEDEDRAALRRMQDIMDMDDDVAEWSQDRQGQEAEERDTAAEMGRDRCNRLQAIGGDAFPFLSRETFRSLAFKLSPKRAISNVILEEALNLSTDLGASSVPTVEACKKSMEAAREELCVTMVRHKTKDGRIFYSDTIQQKLRWDFMNPTVRSRMHLLPCRGDQISDIYDGSALAFEQDTRRTPPMIQRRDGVAIFTDETVKLLDGRLVRPLNFFSLALHELPWSEGWCVTLQDATLEVQRESIIFDPELVNVSASEELSSYRVVDILGRELRSINPLRVKADGRLLIQVPIVLFIDETSGTTTKRWNEHVAIYFSNAALPRKDMDSPSNVKMLSASANVRDHDLMAAVVEELM
;
A
#
# COMPACT_ATOMS: atom_id res chain seq x y z
N MET A 1 16.64 13.59 -48.28
CA MET A 1 16.03 12.25 -48.33
C MET A 1 15.15 12.11 -47.10
N PRO A 2 13.85 11.81 -47.22
CA PRO A 2 13.05 11.49 -46.05
C PRO A 2 13.61 10.20 -45.42
N PRO A 3 13.55 10.02 -44.09
CA PRO A 3 13.99 8.80 -43.44
C PRO A 3 13.15 7.64 -43.98
N VAL A 4 13.82 6.56 -44.39
CA VAL A 4 13.18 5.32 -44.83
C VAL A 4 12.28 4.84 -43.68
N SER A 5 10.96 4.87 -43.86
CA SER A 5 10.03 4.27 -42.90
C SER A 5 10.19 2.75 -42.99
N LYS A 6 10.64 2.14 -41.91
CA LYS A 6 10.69 0.69 -41.78
C LYS A 6 9.27 0.14 -41.91
N THR A 7 9.13 -0.97 -42.64
CA THR A 7 7.83 -1.65 -42.77
C THR A 7 7.46 -2.36 -41.47
N LEU A 8 6.19 -2.70 -41.29
CA LEU A 8 5.67 -3.29 -40.05
C LEU A 8 6.26 -4.69 -39.79
N GLU A 9 6.58 -5.43 -40.86
CA GLU A 9 7.24 -6.73 -40.83
C GLU A 9 8.71 -6.61 -40.39
N GLU A 10 9.44 -5.62 -40.91
CA GLU A 10 10.84 -5.34 -40.50
C GLU A 10 10.93 -4.92 -39.01
N LEU A 11 9.94 -4.19 -38.51
CA LEU A 11 9.86 -3.84 -37.10
C LEU A 11 9.57 -5.08 -36.23
N GLN A 12 8.67 -5.96 -36.66
CA GLN A 12 8.33 -7.18 -35.95
C GLN A 12 9.51 -8.16 -35.81
N GLU A 13 10.36 -8.26 -36.83
CA GLU A 13 11.62 -9.03 -36.74
C GLU A 13 12.62 -8.41 -35.75
N GLU A 14 12.67 -7.08 -35.63
CA GLU A 14 13.60 -6.38 -34.73
C GLU A 14 13.20 -6.47 -33.25
N VAL A 15 11.90 -6.48 -32.94
CA VAL A 15 11.40 -6.60 -31.55
C VAL A 15 11.27 -8.03 -31.03
N GLY A 16 11.12 -9.03 -31.91
CA GLY A 16 11.04 -10.44 -31.54
C GLY A 16 9.71 -10.87 -30.93
N ALA A 17 9.58 -12.17 -30.61
CA ALA A 17 8.31 -12.83 -30.29
C ALA A 17 7.60 -12.38 -29.00
N ALA A 18 8.29 -11.66 -28.11
CA ALA A 18 7.72 -11.13 -26.87
C ALA A 18 6.94 -9.81 -27.05
N PHE A 19 6.94 -9.26 -28.26
CA PHE A 19 6.36 -7.96 -28.60
C PHE A 19 5.59 -8.03 -29.93
N THR A 20 4.59 -7.17 -30.08
CA THR A 20 3.79 -7.06 -31.32
C THR A 20 3.79 -5.61 -31.81
N ALA A 21 4.14 -5.40 -33.08
CA ALA A 21 3.96 -4.11 -33.75
C ALA A 21 2.51 -3.94 -34.24
N VAL A 22 1.87 -2.80 -33.98
CA VAL A 22 0.47 -2.51 -34.31
C VAL A 22 0.35 -1.11 -34.94
N GLY A 23 -0.52 -0.92 -35.94
CA GLY A 23 -0.87 0.39 -36.50
C GLY A 23 -0.04 0.84 -37.71
N THR A 24 -0.65 1.63 -38.60
CA THR A 24 -0.12 1.89 -39.94
C THR A 24 0.69 3.17 -40.11
N GLU A 25 0.67 4.14 -39.19
CA GLU A 25 1.61 5.29 -39.14
C GLU A 25 1.26 6.27 -37.98
N PRO A 26 2.13 6.49 -36.97
CA PRO A 26 3.38 5.78 -36.68
C PRO A 26 3.10 4.39 -36.05
N PRO A 27 3.97 3.39 -36.32
CA PRO A 27 3.83 2.05 -35.76
C PRO A 27 4.05 2.05 -34.24
N ALA A 28 3.13 1.41 -33.53
CA ALA A 28 3.13 1.19 -32.08
C ALA A 28 3.72 -0.17 -31.73
N ILE A 29 4.43 -0.29 -30.60
CA ILE A 29 4.97 -1.57 -30.12
C ILE A 29 4.33 -1.93 -28.78
N VAL A 30 3.77 -3.13 -28.68
CA VAL A 30 3.09 -3.67 -27.49
C VAL A 30 3.90 -4.83 -26.91
N CYS A 31 4.13 -4.86 -25.60
CA CYS A 31 4.79 -5.97 -24.92
C CYS A 31 3.77 -7.01 -24.42
N LEU A 32 3.82 -8.22 -24.97
CA LEU A 32 2.91 -9.31 -24.59
C LEU A 32 3.20 -9.87 -23.20
N ALA A 33 4.46 -9.82 -22.75
CA ALA A 33 4.85 -10.32 -21.44
C ALA A 33 4.42 -9.40 -20.28
N CYS A 34 4.24 -8.10 -20.53
CA CYS A 34 3.99 -7.12 -19.48
C CYS A 34 2.57 -6.56 -19.44
N GLU A 35 1.79 -6.65 -20.53
CA GLU A 35 0.41 -6.12 -20.67
C GLU A 35 0.17 -4.77 -19.95
N VAL A 36 1.16 -3.86 -20.01
CA VAL A 36 1.01 -2.49 -19.52
C VAL A 36 0.50 -1.64 -20.68
N GLU A 37 -0.64 -0.99 -20.46
CA GLU A 37 -1.18 0.13 -21.25
C GLU A 37 -1.78 -0.21 -22.62
N ALA A 38 -3.10 -0.47 -22.62
CA ALA A 38 -3.91 0.10 -23.69
C ALA A 38 -3.89 1.63 -23.52
N ASP A 39 -2.96 2.23 -24.27
CA ASP A 39 -2.64 3.64 -24.51
C ASP A 39 -1.80 4.43 -23.47
N PRO A 40 -0.72 5.13 -23.91
CA PRO A 40 -0.24 5.25 -25.30
C PRO A 40 0.89 4.25 -25.62
N PRO A 41 1.03 3.84 -26.90
CA PRO A 41 2.03 2.86 -27.33
C PRO A 41 3.48 3.30 -27.14
N PHE A 42 4.38 2.33 -26.92
CA PHE A 42 5.81 2.61 -26.74
C PHE A 42 6.43 3.26 -27.98
N ASN A 43 7.04 4.43 -27.79
CA ASN A 43 7.97 4.99 -28.77
C ASN A 43 9.22 4.08 -28.87
N PRO A 44 9.76 3.79 -30.06
CA PRO A 44 10.96 2.96 -30.25
C PRO A 44 12.16 3.37 -29.37
N LYS A 45 12.26 4.65 -28.97
CA LYS A 45 13.30 5.12 -28.03
C LYS A 45 13.18 4.54 -26.62
N HIS A 46 11.96 4.26 -26.15
CA HIS A 46 11.70 3.81 -24.77
C HIS A 46 11.69 2.28 -24.65
N LEU A 47 11.61 1.56 -25.76
CA LEU A 47 11.68 0.10 -25.82
C LEU A 47 12.93 -0.46 -25.11
N ARG A 48 14.11 0.14 -25.32
CA ARG A 48 15.36 -0.33 -24.69
C ARG A 48 15.32 -0.19 -23.17
N GLN A 49 14.69 0.88 -22.65
CA GLN A 49 14.53 1.08 -21.22
C GLN A 49 13.52 0.09 -20.62
N HIS A 50 12.43 -0.17 -21.33
CA HIS A 50 11.45 -1.19 -20.94
C HIS A 50 12.08 -2.59 -20.86
N VAL A 51 12.80 -3.02 -21.91
CA VAL A 51 13.50 -4.33 -21.95
C VAL A 51 14.55 -4.44 -20.83
N ALA A 52 15.24 -3.34 -20.51
CA ALA A 52 16.24 -3.31 -19.44
C ALA A 52 15.62 -3.33 -18.03
N SER A 53 14.33 -3.02 -17.89
CA SER A 53 13.67 -2.92 -16.59
C SER A 53 13.63 -4.25 -15.83
N LYS A 54 13.72 -4.19 -14.50
CA LYS A 54 13.59 -5.39 -13.64
C LYS A 54 12.22 -6.05 -13.82
N LYS A 55 11.16 -5.27 -13.99
CA LYS A 55 9.77 -5.73 -14.20
C LYS A 55 9.66 -6.55 -15.49
N HIS A 56 10.22 -6.06 -16.60
CA HIS A 56 10.22 -6.80 -17.86
C HIS A 56 11.02 -8.10 -17.77
N LYS A 57 12.21 -8.09 -17.13
CA LYS A 57 13.01 -9.32 -16.98
C LYS A 57 12.30 -10.41 -16.17
N ILE A 58 11.58 -10.04 -15.12
CA ILE A 58 10.78 -10.98 -14.31
C ILE A 58 9.61 -11.51 -15.13
N ASN A 59 8.82 -10.62 -15.74
CA ASN A 59 7.63 -11.00 -16.50
C ASN A 59 7.96 -11.79 -17.77
N ALA A 60 9.03 -11.44 -18.48
CA ALA A 60 9.51 -12.18 -19.65
C ALA A 60 10.01 -13.59 -19.28
N SER A 61 10.65 -13.75 -18.11
CA SER A 61 11.08 -15.07 -17.64
C SER A 61 9.89 -16.00 -17.34
N LEU A 62 8.82 -15.44 -16.77
CA LEU A 62 7.56 -16.15 -16.50
C LEU A 62 6.77 -16.45 -17.77
N PHE A 63 6.81 -15.53 -18.75
CA PHE A 63 6.13 -15.68 -20.04
C PHE A 63 6.78 -16.75 -20.94
N LEU A 64 8.12 -16.82 -20.96
CA LEU A 64 8.84 -17.78 -21.79
C LEU A 64 8.93 -19.18 -21.16
N HIS A 65 8.96 -19.27 -19.82
CA HIS A 65 9.11 -20.52 -19.08
C HIS A 65 8.17 -20.57 -17.87
N PRO A 66 6.89 -20.96 -18.04
CA PRO A 66 5.86 -20.89 -16.99
C PRO A 66 6.06 -21.86 -15.80
N GLY A 67 7.15 -22.66 -15.76
CA GLY A 67 7.34 -23.76 -14.81
C GLY A 67 8.61 -23.74 -13.95
N GLN A 68 9.44 -22.69 -14.00
CA GLN A 68 10.69 -22.66 -13.22
C GLN A 68 10.91 -21.29 -12.56
N ALA A 69 10.34 -21.10 -11.36
CA ALA A 69 10.74 -20.04 -10.45
C ALA A 69 11.51 -20.66 -9.27
N SER A 70 12.85 -20.62 -9.33
CA SER A 70 13.71 -20.81 -8.16
C SER A 70 14.25 -19.46 -7.71
N PHE A 71 13.94 -19.05 -6.49
CA PHE A 71 14.45 -17.81 -5.90
C PHE A 71 15.90 -17.99 -5.42
N PRO A 72 16.83 -17.07 -5.74
CA PRO A 72 18.15 -17.11 -5.15
C PRO A 72 18.09 -16.66 -3.69
N ALA A 73 18.78 -17.42 -2.84
CA ALA A 73 18.95 -17.15 -1.42
C ALA A 73 19.74 -15.84 -1.18
N ILE A 74 19.41 -15.21 -0.06
CA ILE A 74 20.01 -13.98 0.45
C ILE A 74 21.51 -14.21 0.70
N SER A 75 22.37 -13.49 -0.03
CA SER A 75 23.81 -13.46 0.19
C SER A 75 24.13 -12.48 1.32
N THR A 76 24.66 -13.00 2.43
CA THR A 76 25.27 -12.24 3.52
C THR A 76 26.73 -11.94 3.19
N GLY A 77 27.07 -10.65 3.07
CA GLY A 77 28.45 -10.19 2.98
C GLY A 77 28.54 -8.68 2.73
N PRO A 78 29.41 -7.93 3.45
CA PRO A 78 29.55 -6.49 3.24
C PRO A 78 30.43 -6.20 2.01
N PRO A 79 30.13 -5.18 1.19
CA PRO A 79 31.02 -4.78 0.12
C PRO A 79 32.19 -3.94 0.65
N ALA A 80 33.38 -4.21 0.09
CA ALA A 80 34.65 -3.56 0.40
C ALA A 80 34.71 -2.11 -0.11
N MET A 81 35.40 -1.25 0.66
CA MET A 81 35.76 0.12 0.25
C MET A 81 36.91 0.11 -0.75
N SER A 82 36.78 0.87 -1.84
CA SER A 82 37.88 1.25 -2.71
C SER A 82 38.17 2.75 -2.58
N THR A 83 39.40 3.08 -2.24
CA THR A 83 39.98 4.43 -2.26
C THR A 83 40.48 4.76 -3.67
N ALA A 84 40.03 5.87 -4.25
CA ALA A 84 40.64 6.46 -5.43
C ALA A 84 40.70 7.99 -5.24
N SER A 85 41.92 8.51 -5.26
CA SER A 85 42.29 9.92 -5.15
C SER A 85 42.10 10.64 -6.49
N GLU A 86 41.45 11.81 -6.47
CA GLU A 86 41.36 12.70 -7.63
C GLU A 86 42.57 13.65 -7.72
N PRO A 87 43.03 14.03 -8.93
CA PRO A 87 44.01 15.09 -9.11
C PRO A 87 43.33 16.47 -9.20
N MET A 88 43.99 17.47 -8.60
CA MET A 88 43.66 18.90 -8.67
C MET A 88 43.86 19.48 -10.08
N LEU A 89 42.93 20.34 -10.52
CA LEU A 89 43.07 21.36 -11.57
C LEU A 89 42.18 22.53 -11.14
N ASP A 90 42.73 23.58 -10.53
CA ASP A 90 43.37 24.80 -11.07
C ASP A 90 42.42 25.76 -11.79
N ASP A 91 42.57 27.00 -11.34
CA ASP A 91 41.65 28.12 -11.27
C ASP A 91 41.52 28.89 -12.57
N SER A 92 40.63 29.87 -12.46
CA SER A 92 40.68 31.11 -13.21
C SER A 92 40.15 30.99 -14.61
N HIS A 93 38.89 31.36 -14.76
CA HIS A 93 38.43 32.44 -15.62
C HIS A 93 36.90 32.48 -15.46
N LEU A 94 36.34 33.69 -15.36
CA LEU A 94 34.91 34.06 -15.37
C LEU A 94 34.39 34.68 -14.05
N PHE A 95 35.04 35.75 -13.59
CA PHE A 95 34.51 36.71 -12.59
C PHE A 95 33.34 37.56 -13.16
N PRO A 96 32.59 38.40 -12.41
CA PRO A 96 32.24 38.47 -10.98
C PRO A 96 30.73 38.81 -10.71
N GLU A 97 30.36 39.04 -9.44
CA GLU A 97 29.10 39.63 -8.89
C GLU A 97 28.05 38.65 -8.31
N ASP A 98 28.37 37.99 -7.19
CA ASP A 98 27.43 37.68 -6.07
C ASP A 98 28.12 36.96 -4.86
N GLU A 99 29.44 37.09 -4.70
CA GLU A 99 30.19 36.27 -3.74
C GLU A 99 29.95 36.62 -2.27
N ASP A 100 29.67 37.86 -1.93
CA ASP A 100 29.44 38.24 -0.52
C ASP A 100 28.16 37.59 0.04
N ARG A 101 27.14 37.37 -0.79
CA ARG A 101 25.87 36.75 -0.37
C ARG A 101 25.97 35.23 -0.31
N ALA A 102 26.75 34.62 -1.20
CA ALA A 102 27.03 33.20 -1.20
C ALA A 102 28.07 32.79 -0.14
N ALA A 103 28.98 33.69 0.23
CA ALA A 103 29.91 33.53 1.35
C ALA A 103 29.17 33.69 2.69
N LEU A 104 28.24 34.65 2.81
CA LEU A 104 27.41 34.79 4.02
C LEU A 104 26.51 33.57 4.22
N ARG A 105 25.92 33.03 3.15
CA ARG A 105 25.12 31.80 3.22
C ARG A 105 25.96 30.58 3.57
N ARG A 106 27.13 30.40 2.94
CA ARG A 106 28.06 29.33 3.33
C ARG A 106 28.55 29.47 4.77
N MET A 107 28.76 30.70 5.25
CA MET A 107 29.16 30.96 6.63
C MET A 107 28.01 30.69 7.61
N GLN A 108 26.77 31.01 7.24
CA GLN A 108 25.57 30.61 7.99
C GLN A 108 25.38 29.09 7.99
N ASP A 109 25.52 28.43 6.84
CA ASP A 109 25.40 26.96 6.75
C ASP A 109 26.50 26.24 7.54
N ILE A 110 27.72 26.79 7.59
CA ILE A 110 28.83 26.26 8.40
C ILE A 110 28.57 26.50 9.90
N MET A 111 28.05 27.67 10.27
CA MET A 111 27.68 27.95 11.66
C MET A 111 26.51 27.08 12.13
N ASP A 112 25.52 26.84 11.28
CA ASP A 112 24.39 25.96 11.56
C ASP A 112 24.85 24.49 11.68
N MET A 113 25.81 24.04 10.84
CA MET A 113 26.42 22.71 10.99
C MET A 113 27.31 22.60 12.25
N ASP A 114 28.06 23.63 12.63
CA ASP A 114 28.89 23.62 13.84
C ASP A 114 28.02 23.65 15.12
N ASP A 115 26.89 24.36 15.10
CA ASP A 115 25.88 24.33 16.16
C ASP A 115 25.18 22.95 16.23
N ASP A 116 24.82 22.34 15.10
CA ASP A 116 24.26 20.97 15.02
C ASP A 116 25.25 19.91 15.54
N VAL A 117 26.55 20.03 15.21
CA VAL A 117 27.61 19.11 15.66
C VAL A 117 27.92 19.29 17.15
N ALA A 118 27.84 20.53 17.66
CA ALA A 118 27.97 20.82 19.09
C ALA A 118 26.77 20.26 19.88
N GLU A 119 25.55 20.40 19.34
CA GLU A 119 24.32 19.82 19.91
C GLU A 119 24.41 18.28 19.93
N TRP A 120 24.83 17.64 18.83
CA TRP A 120 24.99 16.18 18.78
C TRP A 120 26.11 15.66 19.70
N SER A 121 27.17 16.45 19.90
CA SER A 121 28.26 16.09 20.83
C SER A 121 27.83 16.22 22.28
N GLN A 122 27.00 17.21 22.62
CA GLN A 122 26.38 17.35 23.93
C GLN A 122 25.34 16.25 24.18
N ASP A 123 24.53 15.91 23.18
CA ASP A 123 23.58 14.78 23.24
C ASP A 123 24.30 13.45 23.44
N ARG A 124 25.45 13.24 22.80
CA ARG A 124 26.24 12.01 22.99
C ARG A 124 26.84 11.91 24.39
N GLN A 125 27.34 13.03 24.94
CA GLN A 125 27.84 13.08 26.32
C GLN A 125 26.70 12.95 27.34
N GLY A 126 25.50 13.46 27.01
CA GLY A 126 24.27 13.25 27.78
C GLY A 126 23.82 11.79 27.77
N GLN A 127 23.87 11.12 26.62
CA GLN A 127 23.58 9.68 26.49
C GLN A 127 24.59 8.81 27.26
N GLU A 128 25.89 9.11 27.18
CA GLU A 128 26.93 8.38 27.94
C GLU A 128 26.80 8.59 29.48
N ALA A 129 26.22 9.72 29.91
CA ALA A 129 25.92 9.99 31.32
C ALA A 129 24.62 9.29 31.77
N GLU A 130 23.56 9.32 30.95
CA GLU A 130 22.31 8.56 31.18
C GLU A 130 22.57 7.04 31.20
N GLU A 131 23.50 6.52 30.39
CA GLU A 131 23.92 5.10 30.39
C GLU A 131 24.59 4.68 31.72
N ARG A 132 25.30 5.60 32.39
CA ARG A 132 25.91 5.34 33.70
C ARG A 132 24.91 5.39 34.85
N ASP A 133 23.93 6.29 34.78
CA ASP A 133 22.83 6.37 35.76
C ASP A 133 21.82 5.21 35.60
N THR A 134 21.53 4.79 34.36
CA THR A 134 20.69 3.60 34.09
C THR A 134 21.29 2.31 34.62
N ALA A 135 22.62 2.14 34.60
CA ALA A 135 23.28 0.99 35.22
C ALA A 135 23.07 0.93 36.75
N ALA A 136 22.89 2.08 37.41
CA ALA A 136 22.57 2.17 38.83
C ALA A 136 21.07 1.95 39.13
N GLU A 137 20.18 2.29 38.20
CA GLU A 137 18.73 2.07 38.32
C GLU A 137 18.29 0.62 38.05
N MET A 138 19.02 -0.12 37.19
CA MET A 138 18.78 -1.54 36.92
C MET A 138 18.80 -2.42 38.19
N GLY A 139 19.43 -1.97 39.27
CA GLY A 139 19.44 -2.68 40.57
C GLY A 139 18.13 -2.61 41.36
N ARG A 140 17.18 -1.77 40.95
CA ARG A 140 15.91 -1.52 41.69
C ARG A 140 14.68 -2.15 41.04
N ASP A 141 14.81 -2.82 39.91
CA ASP A 141 13.64 -3.22 39.14
C ASP A 141 13.00 -4.54 39.64
N ARG A 142 11.79 -4.43 40.19
CA ARG A 142 10.97 -5.58 40.64
C ARG A 142 9.89 -5.98 39.62
N CYS A 143 9.85 -5.34 38.44
CA CYS A 143 8.81 -5.58 37.43
C CYS A 143 9.01 -6.87 36.60
N ASN A 144 10.12 -7.59 36.79
CA ASN A 144 10.41 -8.86 36.09
C ASN A 144 9.58 -10.05 36.59
N ARG A 145 8.25 -9.90 36.72
CA ARG A 145 7.33 -11.04 36.78
C ARG A 145 6.72 -11.24 35.39
N LEU A 146 7.39 -12.14 34.66
CA LEU A 146 6.88 -12.94 33.55
C LEU A 146 5.35 -12.94 33.43
N GLN A 147 4.82 -12.61 32.25
CA GLN A 147 3.69 -13.36 31.72
C GLN A 147 3.58 -13.39 30.20
N ALA A 148 2.97 -14.47 29.76
CA ALA A 148 2.92 -15.07 28.44
C ALA A 148 2.35 -14.19 27.32
N ILE A 149 2.80 -14.49 26.10
CA ILE A 149 2.09 -14.20 24.85
C ILE A 149 0.59 -14.52 25.07
N GLY A 150 -0.28 -13.52 24.97
CA GLY A 150 -1.74 -13.67 25.15
C GLY A 150 -2.34 -13.14 26.47
N GLY A 151 -1.59 -12.42 27.31
CA GLY A 151 -2.14 -11.67 28.45
C GLY A 151 -3.01 -10.47 28.06
N ASP A 152 -3.77 -9.90 29.01
CA ASP A 152 -4.66 -8.74 28.82
C ASP A 152 -3.93 -7.42 28.44
N ALA A 153 -2.61 -7.43 28.59
CA ALA A 153 -1.72 -6.32 28.23
C ALA A 153 -0.79 -6.63 27.05
N PHE A 154 -0.90 -7.80 26.39
CA PHE A 154 -0.08 -8.13 25.21
C PHE A 154 -0.26 -7.05 24.11
N PRO A 155 0.80 -6.58 23.43
CA PRO A 155 2.20 -7.07 23.43
C PRO A 155 3.10 -6.53 24.55
N PHE A 156 2.56 -5.77 25.52
CA PHE A 156 3.35 -5.16 26.58
C PHE A 156 3.65 -6.12 27.74
N LEU A 157 4.83 -5.94 28.36
CA LEU A 157 5.33 -6.80 29.44
C LEU A 157 4.45 -6.78 30.70
N SER A 158 3.79 -5.66 30.98
CA SER A 158 2.89 -5.53 32.13
C SER A 158 1.74 -4.56 31.84
N ARG A 159 0.64 -4.72 32.59
CA ARG A 159 -0.54 -3.85 32.49
C ARG A 159 -0.20 -2.41 32.88
N GLU A 160 0.67 -2.24 33.87
CA GLU A 160 1.15 -0.95 34.34
C GLU A 160 1.94 -0.25 33.24
N THR A 161 2.85 -0.97 32.56
CA THR A 161 3.59 -0.45 31.41
C THR A 161 2.66 -0.03 30.27
N PHE A 162 1.67 -0.85 29.94
CA PHE A 162 0.66 -0.49 28.94
C PHE A 162 -0.10 0.78 29.33
N ARG A 163 -0.53 0.93 30.60
CA ARG A 163 -1.27 2.11 31.05
C ARG A 163 -0.42 3.38 31.05
N SER A 164 0.85 3.28 31.47
CA SER A 164 1.82 4.37 31.41
C SER A 164 2.09 4.81 29.96
N LEU A 165 2.20 3.85 29.04
CA LEU A 165 2.33 4.12 27.62
C LEU A 165 1.04 4.68 27.00
N ALA A 166 -0.14 4.20 27.39
CA ALA A 166 -1.41 4.74 26.95
C ALA A 166 -1.62 6.18 27.44
N PHE A 167 -1.11 6.52 28.63
CA PHE A 167 -1.03 7.90 29.11
C PHE A 167 -0.09 8.71 28.21
N LYS A 168 1.16 8.27 28.02
CA LYS A 168 2.15 8.95 27.18
C LYS A 168 1.68 9.19 25.75
N LEU A 169 1.08 8.17 25.14
CA LEU A 169 0.65 8.15 23.73
C LEU A 169 -0.77 8.70 23.57
N SER A 170 -1.25 9.50 24.52
CA SER A 170 -2.57 10.11 24.43
C SER A 170 -2.67 10.97 23.16
N PRO A 171 -3.59 10.67 22.23
CA PRO A 171 -3.65 11.36 20.94
C PRO A 171 -4.05 12.83 21.06
N LYS A 172 -4.58 13.24 22.22
CA LYS A 172 -5.03 14.62 22.47
C LYS A 172 -4.00 15.49 23.18
N ARG A 173 -2.91 14.90 23.69
CA ARG A 173 -1.94 15.59 24.54
C ARG A 173 -0.53 15.13 24.21
N ALA A 174 0.33 16.07 23.86
CA ALA A 174 1.76 15.81 23.79
C ALA A 174 2.30 15.65 25.22
N ILE A 175 2.66 14.43 25.59
CA ILE A 175 3.25 14.11 26.89
C ILE A 175 4.71 13.72 26.66
N SER A 176 5.62 14.53 27.21
CA SER A 176 7.06 14.30 27.13
C SER A 176 7.49 13.15 28.05
N ASN A 177 8.72 12.67 27.87
CA ASN A 177 9.32 11.71 28.80
C ASN A 177 9.42 12.29 30.23
N VAL A 178 9.71 13.59 30.37
CA VAL A 178 9.78 14.28 31.66
C VAL A 178 8.42 14.26 32.37
N ILE A 179 7.33 14.56 31.66
CA ILE A 179 5.99 14.53 32.25
C ILE A 179 5.59 13.09 32.62
N LEU A 180 5.98 12.11 31.81
CA LEU A 180 5.76 10.70 32.14
C LEU A 180 6.50 10.32 33.42
N GLU A 181 7.77 10.71 33.54
CA GLU A 181 8.59 10.46 34.72
C GLU A 181 7.98 11.05 35.99
N GLU A 182 7.58 12.32 35.95
CA GLU A 182 6.89 12.99 37.06
C GLU A 182 5.60 12.26 37.47
N ALA A 183 4.81 11.80 36.48
CA ALA A 183 3.58 11.04 36.76
C ALA A 183 3.87 9.68 37.42
N LEU A 184 4.95 9.01 37.03
CA LEU A 184 5.39 7.74 37.62
C LEU A 184 5.95 7.95 39.03
N ASN A 185 6.74 9.00 39.25
CA ASN A 185 7.27 9.37 40.56
C ASN A 185 6.12 9.70 41.53
N LEU A 186 5.17 10.52 41.10
CA LEU A 186 3.96 10.82 41.88
C LEU A 186 3.17 9.54 42.21
N SER A 187 3.04 8.61 41.27
CA SER A 187 2.35 7.34 41.51
C SER A 187 3.07 6.50 42.56
N THR A 188 4.41 6.51 42.53
CA THR A 188 5.26 5.83 43.52
C THR A 188 5.11 6.45 44.91
N ASP A 189 5.11 7.78 45.00
CA ASP A 189 4.95 8.52 46.26
C ASP A 189 3.56 8.30 46.89
N LEU A 190 2.53 8.14 46.05
CA LEU A 190 1.17 7.78 46.48
C LEU A 190 1.01 6.30 46.87
N GLY A 191 2.09 5.51 46.80
CA GLY A 191 2.12 4.11 47.23
C GLY A 191 1.59 3.12 46.20
N ALA A 192 1.55 3.47 44.91
CA ALA A 192 1.20 2.51 43.87
C ALA A 192 2.26 1.38 43.79
N SER A 193 1.80 0.14 43.69
CA SER A 193 2.69 -1.01 43.49
C SER A 193 3.00 -1.20 42.00
N SER A 194 4.20 -1.71 41.71
CA SER A 194 4.62 -2.10 40.35
C SER A 194 4.65 -0.97 39.31
N VAL A 195 5.01 0.25 39.73
CA VAL A 195 5.20 1.39 38.81
C VAL A 195 6.39 1.11 37.87
N PRO A 196 6.22 1.15 36.54
CA PRO A 196 7.31 0.96 35.59
C PRO A 196 8.21 2.19 35.54
N THR A 197 9.48 2.01 35.18
CA THR A 197 10.36 3.13 34.84
C THR A 197 10.04 3.65 33.43
N VAL A 198 10.46 4.88 33.13
CA VAL A 198 10.37 5.43 31.75
C VAL A 198 11.13 4.54 30.77
N GLU A 199 12.26 4.00 31.18
CA GLU A 199 13.09 3.12 30.35
C GLU A 199 12.41 1.77 30.08
N ALA A 200 11.77 1.17 31.09
CA ALA A 200 10.95 -0.03 30.90
C ALA A 200 9.80 0.22 29.91
N CYS A 201 9.22 1.42 29.93
CA CYS A 201 8.22 1.84 28.95
C CYS A 201 8.80 1.98 27.53
N LYS A 202 10.00 2.56 27.36
CA LYS A 202 10.67 2.66 26.05
C LYS A 202 10.98 1.28 25.48
N LYS A 203 11.63 0.42 26.25
CA LYS A 203 11.98 -0.95 25.84
C LYS A 203 10.75 -1.79 25.49
N SER A 204 9.66 -1.63 26.25
CA SER A 204 8.40 -2.32 25.94
C SER A 204 7.75 -1.81 24.65
N MET A 205 7.88 -0.51 24.34
CA MET A 205 7.42 0.03 23.05
C MET A 205 8.25 -0.47 21.88
N GLU A 206 9.56 -0.60 22.04
CA GLU A 206 10.46 -1.16 21.02
C GLU A 206 10.11 -2.63 20.75
N ALA A 207 9.98 -3.44 21.80
CA ALA A 207 9.55 -4.84 21.67
C ALA A 207 8.17 -4.96 20.99
N ALA A 208 7.21 -4.09 21.35
CA ALA A 208 5.90 -4.08 20.69
C ALA A 208 5.96 -3.69 19.21
N ARG A 209 6.88 -2.79 18.82
CA ARG A 209 7.08 -2.40 17.42
C ARG A 209 7.76 -3.49 16.61
N GLU A 210 8.71 -4.20 17.21
CA GLU A 210 9.36 -5.37 16.62
C GLU A 210 8.34 -6.48 16.35
N GLU A 211 7.48 -6.78 17.33
CA GLU A 211 6.42 -7.79 17.20
C GLU A 211 5.40 -7.43 16.09
N LEU A 212 5.07 -6.13 15.95
CA LEU A 212 4.14 -5.65 14.93
C LEU A 212 4.80 -5.47 13.54
N CYS A 213 6.10 -5.76 13.42
CA CYS A 213 6.91 -5.62 12.20
C CYS A 213 6.72 -4.26 11.52
N VAL A 214 6.73 -3.17 12.29
CA VAL A 214 6.55 -1.81 11.74
C VAL A 214 7.77 -1.47 10.88
N THR A 215 7.63 -1.54 9.56
CA THR A 215 8.73 -1.23 8.64
C THR A 215 8.38 0.01 7.83
N MET A 216 9.18 1.07 7.98
CA MET A 216 9.07 2.24 7.11
C MET A 216 9.91 2.04 5.86
N VAL A 217 9.34 2.41 4.72
CA VAL A 217 10.02 2.39 3.43
C VAL A 217 10.76 3.71 3.26
N ARG A 218 12.04 3.63 2.90
CA ARG A 218 12.88 4.81 2.60
C ARG A 218 12.79 5.14 1.12
N HIS A 219 12.41 6.37 0.82
CA HIS A 219 12.32 6.90 -0.54
C HIS A 219 13.38 7.96 -0.79
N LYS A 220 13.75 8.12 -2.07
CA LYS A 220 14.62 9.21 -2.54
C LYS A 220 13.96 9.87 -3.74
N THR A 221 13.69 11.16 -3.65
CA THR A 221 13.11 11.94 -4.76
C THR A 221 14.13 12.12 -5.88
N LYS A 222 13.65 12.56 -7.06
CA LYS A 222 14.53 12.90 -8.20
C LYS A 222 15.55 13.99 -7.83
N ASP A 223 15.15 14.93 -6.97
CA ASP A 223 15.99 16.01 -6.45
C ASP A 223 16.96 15.54 -5.34
N GLY A 224 16.94 14.24 -5.00
CA GLY A 224 17.85 13.64 -4.03
C GLY A 224 17.41 13.74 -2.57
N ARG A 225 16.24 14.30 -2.29
CA ARG A 225 15.69 14.41 -0.92
C ARG A 225 15.18 13.05 -0.44
N ILE A 226 15.34 12.80 0.86
CA ILE A 226 14.96 11.53 1.47
C ILE A 226 13.70 11.74 2.31
N PHE A 227 12.78 10.80 2.24
CA PHE A 227 11.64 10.72 3.14
C PHE A 227 11.30 9.26 3.43
N TYR A 228 10.43 9.06 4.42
CA TYR A 228 9.97 7.74 4.84
C TYR A 228 8.46 7.67 4.77
N SER A 229 7.92 6.51 4.44
CA SER A 229 6.49 6.25 4.51
C SER A 229 6.19 4.87 5.06
N ASP A 230 5.06 4.77 5.74
CA ASP A 230 4.37 3.51 5.94
C ASP A 230 3.70 3.07 4.63
N THR A 231 3.34 1.78 4.56
CA THR A 231 2.61 1.21 3.41
C THR A 231 1.11 1.13 3.70
N ILE A 232 0.29 1.40 2.68
CA ILE A 232 -1.15 1.12 2.67
C ILE A 232 -1.39 -0.36 3.00
N GLN A 233 -0.61 -1.29 2.45
CA GLN A 233 -0.83 -2.71 2.71
C GLN A 233 -0.68 -3.06 4.21
N GLN A 234 0.33 -2.49 4.88
CA GLN A 234 0.51 -2.68 6.32
C GLN A 234 -0.63 -2.06 7.12
N LYS A 235 -1.07 -0.84 6.76
CA LYS A 235 -2.19 -0.18 7.43
C LYS A 235 -3.49 -0.97 7.27
N LEU A 236 -3.79 -1.47 6.07
CA LEU A 236 -4.96 -2.32 5.80
C LEU A 236 -4.87 -3.63 6.58
N ARG A 237 -3.72 -4.29 6.60
CA ARG A 237 -3.49 -5.51 7.38
C ARG A 237 -3.87 -5.29 8.85
N TRP A 238 -3.47 -4.16 9.44
CA TRP A 238 -3.83 -3.84 10.82
C TRP A 238 -5.33 -3.61 11.03
N ASP A 239 -6.04 -3.02 10.05
CA ASP A 239 -7.51 -2.88 10.16
C ASP A 239 -8.21 -4.23 10.14
N PHE A 240 -7.76 -5.14 9.26
CA PHE A 240 -8.33 -6.49 9.18
C PHE A 240 -7.99 -7.34 10.42
N MET A 241 -6.82 -7.13 11.02
CA MET A 241 -6.42 -7.82 12.26
C MET A 241 -7.11 -7.25 13.51
N ASN A 242 -7.60 -6.01 13.48
CA ASN A 242 -8.26 -5.40 14.61
C ASN A 242 -9.73 -5.85 14.71
N PRO A 243 -10.15 -6.62 15.74
CA PRO A 243 -11.51 -7.15 15.81
C PRO A 243 -12.59 -6.05 15.91
N THR A 244 -12.27 -4.91 16.53
CA THR A 244 -13.20 -3.78 16.66
C THR A 244 -13.40 -3.06 15.35
N VAL A 245 -12.34 -2.88 14.55
CA VAL A 245 -12.43 -2.24 13.24
C VAL A 245 -13.04 -3.20 12.22
N ARG A 246 -12.54 -4.46 12.17
CA ARG A 246 -12.99 -5.49 11.23
C ARG A 246 -14.48 -5.80 11.34
N SER A 247 -15.05 -5.81 12.55
CA SER A 247 -16.48 -6.08 12.77
C SER A 247 -17.40 -4.98 12.23
N ARG A 248 -16.86 -3.77 12.00
CA ARG A 248 -17.60 -2.63 11.45
C ARG A 248 -17.38 -2.42 9.95
N MET A 249 -16.55 -3.24 9.30
CA MET A 249 -16.31 -3.10 7.87
C MET A 249 -17.46 -3.66 7.04
N HIS A 250 -17.86 -2.88 6.04
CA HIS A 250 -18.77 -3.25 4.97
C HIS A 250 -17.96 -3.40 3.67
N LEU A 251 -17.83 -4.64 3.21
CA LEU A 251 -16.93 -5.00 2.10
C LEU A 251 -17.63 -5.07 0.73
N LEU A 252 -18.96 -4.95 0.74
CA LEU A 252 -19.76 -4.92 -0.48
C LEU A 252 -20.41 -3.54 -0.62
N PRO A 253 -20.54 -3.04 -1.85
CA PRO A 253 -21.42 -1.91 -2.15
C PRO A 253 -22.87 -2.20 -1.74
N CYS A 254 -23.61 -1.14 -1.41
CA CYS A 254 -25.00 -1.21 -1.00
C CYS A 254 -25.89 -0.49 -2.02
N ARG A 255 -26.97 -1.13 -2.46
CA ARG A 255 -28.03 -0.56 -3.32
C ARG A 255 -29.26 -0.18 -2.49
N GLY A 256 -29.03 0.50 -1.38
CA GLY A 256 -30.09 0.98 -0.49
C GLY A 256 -30.72 2.30 -0.97
N ASP A 257 -31.81 2.69 -0.33
CA ASP A 257 -32.53 3.94 -0.62
C ASP A 257 -31.84 5.19 -0.06
N GLN A 258 -30.87 5.01 0.85
CA GLN A 258 -30.16 6.09 1.53
C GLN A 258 -28.67 6.01 1.20
N ILE A 259 -28.07 7.19 1.00
CA ILE A 259 -26.63 7.34 0.80
C ILE A 259 -26.07 8.04 2.04
N SER A 260 -25.40 7.29 2.90
CA SER A 260 -24.70 7.82 4.08
C SER A 260 -23.20 7.59 4.02
N ASP A 261 -22.78 6.50 3.40
CA ASP A 261 -21.40 6.02 3.38
C ASP A 261 -20.88 5.84 1.95
N ILE A 262 -19.57 5.62 1.81
CA ILE A 262 -18.93 5.51 0.49
C ILE A 262 -19.46 4.30 -0.29
N TYR A 263 -19.69 3.17 0.39
CA TYR A 263 -20.21 1.96 -0.24
C TYR A 263 -21.67 2.07 -0.69
N ASP A 264 -22.43 3.09 -0.25
CA ASP A 264 -23.78 3.39 -0.77
C ASP A 264 -23.73 4.18 -2.09
N GLY A 265 -22.54 4.68 -2.47
CA GLY A 265 -22.35 5.50 -3.65
C GLY A 265 -22.66 4.72 -4.93
N SER A 266 -23.42 5.35 -5.84
CA SER A 266 -23.81 4.72 -7.11
C SER A 266 -22.61 4.29 -7.97
N ALA A 267 -21.49 5.00 -7.85
CA ALA A 267 -20.23 4.69 -8.53
C ALA A 267 -19.64 3.33 -8.13
N LEU A 268 -19.95 2.81 -6.93
CA LEU A 268 -19.56 1.47 -6.50
C LEU A 268 -20.71 0.47 -6.67
N ALA A 269 -21.92 0.88 -6.29
CA ALA A 269 -23.07 0.00 -6.25
C ALA A 269 -23.57 -0.47 -7.64
N PHE A 270 -23.39 0.36 -8.67
CA PHE A 270 -23.80 0.10 -10.04
C PHE A 270 -22.62 0.05 -11.03
N GLU A 271 -21.40 -0.14 -10.51
CA GLU A 271 -20.22 -0.32 -11.36
C GLU A 271 -20.38 -1.59 -12.22
N GLN A 272 -20.05 -1.46 -13.50
CA GLN A 272 -20.11 -2.53 -14.49
C GLN A 272 -18.73 -2.98 -14.95
N ASP A 273 -17.69 -2.16 -14.71
CA ASP A 273 -16.31 -2.55 -14.94
C ASP A 273 -15.85 -3.52 -13.85
N THR A 274 -15.72 -4.79 -14.20
CA THR A 274 -15.35 -5.88 -13.28
C THR A 274 -13.97 -5.70 -12.63
N ARG A 275 -13.14 -4.80 -13.17
CA ARG A 275 -11.85 -4.40 -12.56
C ARG A 275 -12.02 -3.50 -11.34
N ARG A 276 -13.20 -2.91 -11.17
CA ARG A 276 -13.54 -1.94 -10.13
C ARG A 276 -14.65 -2.42 -9.20
N THR A 277 -15.15 -3.63 -9.40
CA THR A 277 -16.16 -4.27 -8.54
C THR A 277 -15.50 -5.29 -7.61
N PRO A 278 -16.21 -5.73 -6.55
CA PRO A 278 -15.75 -6.88 -5.77
C PRO A 278 -15.55 -8.07 -6.72
N PRO A 279 -14.35 -8.70 -6.75
CA PRO A 279 -14.02 -9.67 -7.79
C PRO A 279 -14.70 -11.02 -7.57
N MET A 280 -15.05 -11.34 -6.33
CA MET A 280 -15.69 -12.59 -5.96
C MET A 280 -16.59 -12.43 -4.73
N ILE A 281 -17.49 -13.39 -4.56
CA ILE A 281 -18.20 -13.67 -3.32
C ILE A 281 -18.00 -15.13 -2.93
N GLN A 282 -17.95 -15.42 -1.63
CA GLN A 282 -17.96 -16.78 -1.13
C GLN A 282 -19.36 -17.15 -0.67
N ARG A 283 -19.86 -18.28 -1.16
CA ARG A 283 -21.13 -18.87 -0.74
C ARG A 283 -21.03 -19.55 0.62
N ARG A 284 -22.17 -19.90 1.20
CA ARG A 284 -22.25 -20.65 2.47
C ARG A 284 -21.59 -22.03 2.42
N ASP A 285 -21.55 -22.68 1.26
CA ASP A 285 -20.88 -23.97 1.06
C ASP A 285 -19.34 -23.84 0.89
N GLY A 286 -18.82 -22.61 0.92
CA GLY A 286 -17.40 -22.31 0.79
C GLY A 286 -16.94 -22.08 -0.65
N VAL A 287 -17.81 -22.29 -1.65
CA VAL A 287 -17.48 -22.12 -3.06
C VAL A 287 -17.44 -20.63 -3.43
N ALA A 288 -16.39 -20.22 -4.11
CA ALA A 288 -16.23 -18.85 -4.60
C ALA A 288 -16.84 -18.69 -5.99
N ILE A 289 -17.72 -17.69 -6.14
CA ILE A 289 -18.22 -17.21 -7.43
C ILE A 289 -17.44 -15.95 -7.78
N PHE A 290 -16.89 -15.91 -8.99
CA PHE A 290 -16.15 -14.76 -9.49
C PHE A 290 -16.98 -13.98 -10.50
N THR A 291 -16.71 -12.68 -10.58
CA THR A 291 -17.04 -11.89 -11.77
C THR A 291 -16.36 -12.48 -12.99
N ASP A 292 -16.91 -12.24 -14.18
CA ASP A 292 -16.32 -12.72 -15.43
C ASP A 292 -16.16 -14.25 -15.56
N GLU A 293 -16.95 -15.03 -14.83
CA GLU A 293 -17.05 -16.47 -15.03
C GLU A 293 -18.50 -16.86 -15.26
N THR A 294 -18.78 -17.58 -16.34
CA THR A 294 -20.16 -17.98 -16.63
C THR A 294 -20.61 -19.02 -15.62
N VAL A 295 -21.75 -18.77 -14.99
CA VAL A 295 -22.38 -19.66 -14.01
C VAL A 295 -23.78 -20.05 -14.48
N LYS A 296 -24.25 -21.21 -14.04
CA LYS A 296 -25.62 -21.68 -14.27
C LYS A 296 -26.44 -21.50 -13.00
N LEU A 297 -27.61 -20.88 -13.10
CA LEU A 297 -28.57 -20.81 -12.00
C LEU A 297 -29.35 -22.13 -11.88
N LEU A 298 -29.94 -22.39 -10.71
CA LEU A 298 -30.75 -23.59 -10.46
C LEU A 298 -31.99 -23.69 -11.38
N ASP A 299 -32.49 -22.56 -11.87
CA ASP A 299 -33.57 -22.51 -12.86
C ASP A 299 -33.11 -22.78 -14.32
N GLY A 300 -31.81 -23.00 -14.52
CA GLY A 300 -31.21 -23.32 -15.80
C GLY A 300 -30.68 -22.13 -16.59
N ARG A 301 -30.95 -20.88 -16.18
CA ARG A 301 -30.40 -19.68 -16.84
C ARG A 301 -28.88 -19.64 -16.70
N LEU A 302 -28.19 -19.21 -17.75
CA LEU A 302 -26.75 -18.96 -17.73
C LEU A 302 -26.51 -17.46 -17.58
N VAL A 303 -25.62 -17.09 -16.66
CA VAL A 303 -25.28 -15.70 -16.38
C VAL A 303 -23.78 -15.53 -16.21
N ARG A 304 -23.26 -14.36 -16.61
CA ARG A 304 -21.88 -13.95 -16.38
C ARG A 304 -21.89 -12.78 -15.37
N PRO A 305 -21.51 -13.00 -14.10
CA PRO A 305 -21.58 -11.98 -13.05
C PRO A 305 -20.69 -10.78 -13.35
N LEU A 306 -21.19 -9.58 -13.06
CA LEU A 306 -20.52 -8.29 -13.25
C LEU A 306 -20.13 -7.65 -11.93
N ASN A 307 -21.00 -7.72 -10.94
CA ASN A 307 -20.76 -7.14 -9.63
C ASN A 307 -21.44 -7.96 -8.52
N PHE A 308 -21.06 -7.64 -7.29
CA PHE A 308 -21.68 -8.14 -6.07
C PHE A 308 -22.02 -6.95 -5.17
N PHE A 309 -23.21 -6.95 -4.60
CA PHE A 309 -23.71 -5.86 -3.75
C PHE A 309 -24.71 -6.41 -2.72
N SER A 310 -25.06 -5.61 -1.71
CA SER A 310 -26.18 -5.88 -0.80
C SER A 310 -27.35 -4.94 -1.11
N LEU A 311 -28.59 -5.38 -0.90
CA LEU A 311 -29.77 -4.51 -1.05
C LEU A 311 -29.97 -3.61 0.17
N ALA A 312 -29.63 -4.10 1.36
CA ALA A 312 -29.46 -3.28 2.54
C ALA A 312 -28.24 -3.71 3.37
N LEU A 313 -27.85 -2.86 4.32
CA LEU A 313 -26.77 -3.14 5.26
C LEU A 313 -27.03 -4.45 6.01
N HIS A 314 -26.02 -5.32 6.03
CA HIS A 314 -26.04 -6.65 6.67
C HIS A 314 -26.99 -7.69 6.03
N GLU A 315 -27.51 -7.42 4.84
CA GLU A 315 -28.27 -8.42 4.08
C GLU A 315 -27.36 -9.37 3.29
N LEU A 316 -27.98 -10.42 2.73
CA LEU A 316 -27.30 -11.37 1.87
C LEU A 316 -26.82 -10.69 0.58
N PRO A 317 -25.69 -11.16 0.02
CA PRO A 317 -25.17 -10.63 -1.23
C PRO A 317 -26.10 -10.98 -2.39
N TRP A 318 -26.23 -10.04 -3.30
CA TRP A 318 -26.84 -10.18 -4.61
C TRP A 318 -25.79 -9.97 -5.69
N SER A 319 -26.07 -10.42 -6.89
CA SER A 319 -25.22 -10.19 -8.05
C SER A 319 -26.06 -9.72 -9.23
N GLU A 320 -25.50 -8.81 -10.01
CA GLU A 320 -25.98 -8.50 -11.35
C GLU A 320 -25.03 -9.13 -12.37
N GLY A 321 -25.57 -9.73 -13.42
CA GLY A 321 -24.78 -10.35 -14.48
C GLY A 321 -25.49 -10.34 -15.82
N TRP A 322 -24.71 -10.39 -16.90
CA TRP A 322 -25.25 -10.52 -18.25
C TRP A 322 -25.82 -11.92 -18.45
N CYS A 323 -26.98 -12.00 -19.10
CA CYS A 323 -27.52 -13.27 -19.59
C CYS A 323 -26.57 -13.87 -20.62
N VAL A 324 -26.46 -15.20 -20.64
CA VAL A 324 -25.63 -15.95 -21.58
C VAL A 324 -26.50 -17.00 -22.28
N THR A 325 -26.29 -17.20 -23.57
CA THR A 325 -26.91 -18.31 -24.31
C THR A 325 -25.85 -19.30 -24.77
N LEU A 326 -26.19 -20.58 -24.80
CA LEU A 326 -25.31 -21.64 -25.30
C LEU A 326 -25.74 -21.98 -26.73
N GLN A 327 -24.86 -21.74 -27.69
CA GLN A 327 -25.05 -22.09 -29.11
C GLN A 327 -23.79 -22.79 -29.62
N ASP A 328 -23.92 -23.99 -30.17
CA ASP A 328 -22.81 -24.75 -30.77
C ASP A 328 -21.52 -24.79 -29.92
N ALA A 329 -21.67 -25.13 -28.62
CA ALA A 329 -20.59 -25.16 -27.63
C ALA A 329 -19.87 -23.79 -27.39
N THR A 330 -20.50 -22.70 -27.79
CA THR A 330 -20.08 -21.32 -27.52
C THR A 330 -21.09 -20.64 -26.59
N LEU A 331 -20.59 -20.00 -25.54
CA LEU A 331 -21.33 -19.19 -24.59
C LEU A 331 -21.34 -17.74 -25.06
N GLU A 332 -22.49 -17.26 -25.54
CA GLU A 332 -22.66 -15.91 -26.07
C GLU A 332 -23.31 -14.98 -25.06
N VAL A 333 -22.56 -13.95 -24.64
CA VAL A 333 -23.06 -12.91 -23.73
C VAL A 333 -24.12 -12.06 -24.44
N GLN A 334 -25.24 -11.84 -23.77
CA GLN A 334 -26.37 -11.04 -24.24
C GLN A 334 -26.33 -9.62 -23.67
N ARG A 335 -27.14 -8.73 -24.25
CA ARG A 335 -27.28 -7.33 -23.76
C ARG A 335 -28.21 -7.17 -22.55
N GLU A 336 -28.95 -8.22 -22.19
CA GLU A 336 -29.84 -8.21 -21.03
C GLU A 336 -29.06 -8.62 -19.78
N SER A 337 -29.13 -7.82 -18.71
CA SER A 337 -28.63 -8.21 -17.39
C SER A 337 -29.77 -8.62 -16.48
N ILE A 338 -29.48 -9.52 -15.55
CA ILE A 338 -30.42 -9.90 -14.48
C ILE A 338 -29.75 -9.81 -13.13
N ILE A 339 -30.58 -9.54 -12.12
CA ILE A 339 -30.19 -9.63 -10.71
C ILE A 339 -30.56 -11.02 -10.21
N PHE A 340 -29.63 -11.68 -9.51
CA PHE A 340 -29.82 -13.02 -8.98
C PHE A 340 -29.12 -13.19 -7.62
N ASP A 341 -29.57 -14.19 -6.87
CA ASP A 341 -28.94 -14.61 -5.62
C ASP A 341 -27.77 -15.57 -5.94
N PRO A 342 -26.52 -15.26 -5.55
CA PRO A 342 -25.36 -16.14 -5.72
C PRO A 342 -25.55 -17.54 -5.11
N GLU A 343 -26.40 -17.69 -4.10
CA GLU A 343 -26.70 -19.01 -3.50
C GLU A 343 -27.55 -19.90 -4.42
N LEU A 344 -28.16 -19.34 -5.46
CA LEU A 344 -28.91 -20.09 -6.48
C LEU A 344 -28.04 -20.53 -7.66
N VAL A 345 -26.71 -20.39 -7.58
CA VAL A 345 -25.79 -20.93 -8.59
C VAL A 345 -25.68 -22.46 -8.43
N ASN A 346 -25.72 -23.19 -9.53
CA ASN A 346 -25.41 -24.60 -9.58
C ASN A 346 -23.90 -24.82 -9.76
N VAL A 347 -23.19 -25.06 -8.64
CA VAL A 347 -21.73 -25.24 -8.65
C VAL A 347 -21.28 -26.42 -9.51
N SER A 348 -22.08 -27.50 -9.56
CA SER A 348 -21.70 -28.71 -10.31
C SER A 348 -21.54 -28.48 -11.81
N ALA A 349 -22.17 -27.42 -12.35
CA ALA A 349 -22.04 -27.04 -13.75
C ALA A 349 -20.75 -26.25 -14.06
N SER A 350 -20.00 -25.78 -13.05
CA SER A 350 -18.88 -24.85 -13.26
C SER A 350 -17.75 -25.47 -14.09
N GLU A 351 -17.44 -26.76 -13.86
CA GLU A 351 -16.39 -27.47 -14.59
C GLU A 351 -16.76 -27.63 -16.07
N GLU A 352 -18.00 -28.03 -16.36
CA GLU A 352 -18.53 -28.11 -17.72
C GLU A 352 -18.47 -26.75 -18.41
N LEU A 353 -18.95 -25.69 -17.74
CA LEU A 353 -19.01 -24.34 -18.30
C LEU A 353 -17.63 -23.75 -18.60
N SER A 354 -16.63 -24.09 -17.80
CA SER A 354 -15.25 -23.62 -17.98
C SER A 354 -14.60 -24.12 -19.28
N SER A 355 -15.13 -25.21 -19.84
CA SER A 355 -14.62 -25.84 -21.08
C SER A 355 -15.16 -25.19 -22.36
N TYR A 356 -16.28 -24.47 -22.28
CA TYR A 356 -16.87 -23.81 -23.44
C TYR A 356 -16.13 -22.50 -23.77
N ARG A 357 -16.09 -22.18 -25.07
CA ARG A 357 -15.60 -20.87 -25.53
C ARG A 357 -16.61 -19.80 -25.16
N VAL A 358 -16.16 -18.67 -24.63
CA VAL A 358 -17.02 -17.53 -24.27
C VAL A 358 -16.77 -16.38 -25.23
N VAL A 359 -17.84 -15.75 -25.73
CA VAL A 359 -17.74 -14.56 -26.60
C VAL A 359 -18.64 -13.44 -26.11
N ASP A 360 -18.21 -12.20 -26.32
CA ASP A 360 -18.99 -11.01 -26.02
C ASP A 360 -20.05 -10.70 -27.09
N ILE A 361 -20.83 -9.64 -26.87
CA ILE A 361 -21.86 -9.16 -27.81
C ILE A 361 -21.32 -8.72 -29.19
N LEU A 362 -19.99 -8.57 -29.34
CA LEU A 362 -19.32 -8.22 -30.60
C LEU A 362 -18.60 -9.44 -31.22
N GLY A 363 -18.74 -10.63 -30.62
CA GLY A 363 -18.07 -11.85 -31.06
C GLY A 363 -16.60 -11.94 -30.67
N ARG A 364 -16.12 -11.07 -29.76
CA ARG A 364 -14.75 -11.14 -29.25
C ARG A 364 -14.66 -12.21 -28.17
N GLU A 365 -13.61 -13.02 -28.23
CA GLU A 365 -13.38 -14.08 -27.25
C GLU A 365 -13.07 -13.51 -25.87
N LEU A 366 -13.73 -14.06 -24.85
CA LEU A 366 -13.55 -13.72 -23.44
C LEU A 366 -12.92 -14.89 -22.71
N ARG A 367 -12.20 -14.60 -21.62
CA ARG A 367 -11.65 -15.64 -20.74
C ARG A 367 -12.79 -16.38 -20.04
N SER A 368 -12.74 -17.71 -20.06
CA SER A 368 -13.71 -18.57 -19.35
C SER A 368 -13.45 -18.59 -17.84
N ILE A 369 -12.18 -18.46 -17.43
CA ILE A 369 -11.73 -18.41 -16.04
C ILE A 369 -11.19 -17.02 -15.72
N ASN A 370 -11.57 -16.48 -14.57
CA ASN A 370 -11.10 -15.17 -14.11
C ASN A 370 -9.60 -15.28 -13.71
N PRO A 371 -8.71 -14.44 -14.25
CA PRO A 371 -7.29 -14.43 -13.88
C PRO A 371 -7.04 -14.23 -12.38
N LEU A 372 -7.93 -13.49 -11.71
CA LEU A 372 -7.87 -13.27 -10.27
C LEU A 372 -8.13 -14.57 -9.49
N ARG A 373 -8.96 -15.48 -10.00
CA ARG A 373 -9.15 -16.81 -9.38
C ARG A 373 -7.84 -17.59 -9.35
N VAL A 374 -7.13 -17.62 -10.48
CA VAL A 374 -5.83 -18.29 -10.59
C VAL A 374 -4.80 -17.66 -9.67
N LYS A 375 -4.73 -16.31 -9.64
CA LYS A 375 -3.82 -15.57 -8.76
C LYS A 375 -4.13 -15.76 -7.27
N ALA A 376 -5.41 -15.89 -6.91
CA ALA A 376 -5.85 -16.05 -5.53
C ALA A 376 -5.51 -17.43 -4.96
N ASP A 377 -5.43 -18.47 -5.78
CA ASP A 377 -5.11 -19.84 -5.38
C ASP A 377 -5.96 -20.30 -4.17
N GLY A 378 -7.28 -20.17 -4.30
CA GLY A 378 -8.24 -20.54 -3.27
C GLY A 378 -8.38 -19.53 -2.11
N ARG A 379 -7.65 -18.42 -2.10
CA ARG A 379 -7.79 -17.35 -1.10
C ARG A 379 -8.96 -16.42 -1.44
N LEU A 380 -9.52 -15.79 -0.41
CA LEU A 380 -10.54 -14.75 -0.58
C LEU A 380 -9.90 -13.48 -1.15
N LEU A 381 -10.50 -12.95 -2.20
CA LEU A 381 -10.18 -11.62 -2.72
C LEU A 381 -11.26 -10.64 -2.29
N ILE A 382 -10.83 -9.58 -1.61
CA ILE A 382 -11.69 -8.54 -1.08
C ILE A 382 -11.26 -7.22 -1.70
N GLN A 383 -12.22 -6.48 -2.25
CA GLN A 383 -11.99 -5.11 -2.65
C GLN A 383 -12.18 -4.20 -1.43
N VAL A 384 -11.23 -3.30 -1.21
CA VAL A 384 -11.31 -2.32 -0.13
C VAL A 384 -11.18 -0.93 -0.74
N PRO A 385 -12.26 -0.14 -0.78
CA PRO A 385 -12.17 1.27 -1.13
C PRO A 385 -11.31 2.00 -0.09
N ILE A 386 -10.49 2.95 -0.54
CA ILE A 386 -9.61 3.74 0.33
C ILE A 386 -9.79 5.23 0.01
N VAL A 387 -9.73 6.07 1.03
CA VAL A 387 -9.63 7.52 0.86
C VAL A 387 -8.18 7.92 1.11
N LEU A 388 -7.55 8.48 0.08
CA LEU A 388 -6.22 9.08 0.17
C LEU A 388 -6.37 10.59 0.10
N PHE A 389 -5.71 11.30 1.00
CA PHE A 389 -5.73 12.75 1.00
C PHE A 389 -4.42 13.32 1.51
N ILE A 390 -4.12 14.53 1.04
CA ILE A 390 -2.97 15.32 1.47
C ILE A 390 -3.50 16.42 2.38
N ASP A 391 -2.79 16.68 3.47
CA ASP A 391 -3.01 17.83 4.33
C ASP A 391 -1.74 18.67 4.42
N GLU A 392 -1.91 19.99 4.34
CA GLU A 392 -0.85 20.96 4.47
C GLU A 392 -1.04 21.69 5.80
N THR A 393 -0.15 21.44 6.77
CA THR A 393 -0.39 21.91 8.15
C THR A 393 -0.03 23.38 8.40
N SER A 394 0.29 24.15 7.35
CA SER A 394 0.74 25.55 7.40
C SER A 394 -0.30 26.49 8.04
N GLY A 395 -1.59 26.13 7.98
CA GLY A 395 -2.70 26.86 8.60
C GLY A 395 -2.78 26.76 10.13
N THR A 396 -1.95 25.92 10.77
CA THR A 396 -1.98 25.76 12.23
C THR A 396 -1.27 26.92 12.92
N THR A 397 -1.93 27.57 13.88
CA THR A 397 -1.41 28.72 14.63
C THR A 397 -0.06 28.48 15.33
N THR A 398 0.30 27.22 15.59
CA THR A 398 1.57 26.81 16.23
C THR A 398 2.67 26.42 15.24
N LYS A 399 2.36 26.22 13.96
CA LYS A 399 3.30 25.75 12.91
C LYS A 399 3.30 26.62 11.65
N ARG A 400 2.90 27.88 11.78
CA ARG A 400 2.76 28.85 10.67
C ARG A 400 4.02 29.03 9.79
N TRP A 401 5.19 28.68 10.30
CA TRP A 401 6.49 28.84 9.63
C TRP A 401 7.19 27.51 9.32
N ASN A 402 6.57 26.37 9.62
CA ASN A 402 7.11 25.05 9.35
C ASN A 402 6.03 24.25 8.63
N GLU A 403 5.96 24.43 7.32
CA GLU A 403 5.02 23.74 6.45
C GLU A 403 5.41 22.26 6.38
N HIS A 404 4.55 21.39 6.91
CA HIS A 404 4.65 19.96 6.70
C HIS A 404 3.52 19.57 5.76
N VAL A 405 3.88 18.82 4.73
CA VAL A 405 2.92 18.10 3.89
C VAL A 405 2.83 16.68 4.43
N ALA A 406 1.62 16.23 4.70
CA ALA A 406 1.35 14.88 5.15
C ALA A 406 0.34 14.18 4.25
N ILE A 407 0.57 12.89 4.00
CA ILE A 407 -0.38 12.02 3.30
C ILE A 407 -1.06 11.14 4.33
N TYR A 408 -2.38 11.08 4.22
CA TYR A 408 -3.23 10.27 5.05
C TYR A 408 -4.00 9.24 4.22
N PHE A 409 -4.43 8.22 4.95
CA PHE A 409 -5.16 7.08 4.47
C PHE A 409 -6.32 6.79 5.43
N SER A 410 -7.51 6.58 4.88
CA SER A 410 -8.66 6.04 5.61
C SER A 410 -9.26 4.85 4.85
N ASN A 411 -9.68 3.83 5.60
CA ASN A 411 -10.36 2.66 5.06
C ASN A 411 -11.85 2.98 4.84
N ALA A 412 -12.27 3.07 3.58
CA ALA A 412 -13.64 3.45 3.22
C ALA A 412 -14.64 2.28 3.26
N ALA A 413 -14.22 1.09 3.68
CA ALA A 413 -15.15 0.04 4.09
C ALA A 413 -15.80 0.33 5.45
N LEU A 414 -15.32 1.34 6.20
CA LEU A 414 -15.92 1.74 7.46
C LEU A 414 -17.08 2.74 7.26
N PRO A 415 -18.10 2.72 8.12
CA PRO A 415 -19.09 3.77 8.19
C PRO A 415 -18.42 5.12 8.41
N ARG A 416 -18.96 6.19 7.84
CA ARG A 416 -18.40 7.54 7.86
C ARG A 416 -18.02 7.99 9.27
N LYS A 417 -18.89 7.72 10.25
CA LYS A 417 -18.66 8.04 11.66
C LYS A 417 -17.40 7.39 12.23
N ASP A 418 -17.13 6.14 11.85
CA ASP A 418 -15.95 5.42 12.30
C ASP A 418 -14.73 5.81 11.47
N MET A 419 -14.88 5.98 10.16
CA MET A 419 -13.80 6.39 9.26
C MET A 419 -13.20 7.74 9.65
N ASP A 420 -14.05 8.70 10.06
CA ASP A 420 -13.64 10.04 10.50
C ASP A 420 -13.09 10.06 11.94
N SER A 421 -13.08 8.93 12.65
CA SER A 421 -12.45 8.82 13.97
C SER A 421 -10.92 9.00 13.85
N PRO A 422 -10.27 9.74 14.77
CA PRO A 422 -8.81 9.89 14.78
C PRO A 422 -8.03 8.57 14.84
N SER A 423 -8.66 7.48 15.32
CA SER A 423 -8.04 6.15 15.33
C SER A 423 -7.97 5.48 13.95
N ASN A 424 -8.82 5.91 13.01
CA ASN A 424 -9.00 5.31 11.69
C ASN A 424 -8.48 6.19 10.54
N VAL A 425 -8.09 7.43 10.85
CA VAL A 425 -7.29 8.30 9.97
C VAL A 425 -5.82 8.01 10.21
N LYS A 426 -5.15 7.45 9.20
CA LYS A 426 -3.77 6.96 9.35
C LYS A 426 -2.82 7.80 8.52
N MET A 427 -1.77 8.30 9.14
CA MET A 427 -0.67 8.93 8.42
C MET A 427 0.14 7.86 7.69
N LEU A 428 0.44 8.12 6.41
CA LEU A 428 1.36 7.32 5.59
C LEU A 428 2.75 7.94 5.57
N SER A 429 2.84 9.25 5.35
CA SER A 429 4.11 9.98 5.32
C SER A 429 3.90 11.42 5.70
N ALA A 430 4.94 12.06 6.23
CA ALA A 430 4.98 13.49 6.45
C ALA A 430 6.39 14.01 6.19
N SER A 431 6.51 15.17 5.55
CA SER A 431 7.79 15.83 5.33
C SER A 431 7.63 17.34 5.24
N ALA A 432 8.60 18.07 5.79
CA ALA A 432 8.77 19.52 5.55
C ALA A 432 9.61 19.82 4.31
N ASN A 433 10.41 18.84 3.85
CA ASN A 433 11.43 19.06 2.83
C ASN A 433 11.04 18.46 1.49
N VAL A 434 10.00 17.62 1.44
CA VAL A 434 9.53 16.94 0.23
C VAL A 434 8.15 17.46 -0.15
N ARG A 435 7.98 17.72 -1.45
CA ARG A 435 6.73 18.26 -1.99
C ARG A 435 5.64 17.19 -2.04
N ASP A 436 4.40 17.65 -1.99
CA ASP A 436 3.17 16.86 -2.06
C ASP A 436 3.14 15.77 -3.16
N HIS A 437 3.49 16.11 -4.39
CA HIS A 437 3.48 15.19 -5.52
C HIS A 437 4.58 14.13 -5.44
N ASP A 438 5.74 14.45 -4.84
CA ASP A 438 6.82 13.49 -4.64
C ASP A 438 6.42 12.46 -3.57
N LEU A 439 5.75 12.91 -2.49
CA LEU A 439 5.16 12.01 -1.50
C LEU A 439 4.06 11.14 -2.13
N MET A 440 3.17 11.74 -2.93
CA MET A 440 2.07 11.01 -3.57
C MET A 440 2.55 10.03 -4.63
N ALA A 441 3.64 10.34 -5.33
CA ALA A 441 4.24 9.43 -6.31
C ALA A 441 4.66 8.09 -5.67
N ALA A 442 5.21 8.11 -4.44
CA ALA A 442 5.53 6.88 -3.72
C ALA A 442 4.30 6.05 -3.38
N VAL A 443 3.19 6.71 -3.01
CA VAL A 443 1.91 6.03 -2.74
C VAL A 443 1.31 5.43 -4.02
N VAL A 444 1.39 6.15 -5.12
CA VAL A 444 0.94 5.66 -6.43
C VAL A 444 1.79 4.46 -6.88
N GLU A 445 3.11 4.50 -6.69
CA GLU A 445 4.00 3.38 -6.98
C GLU A 445 3.66 2.13 -6.15
N GLU A 446 3.23 2.30 -4.90
CA GLU A 446 2.78 1.19 -4.05
C GLU A 446 1.50 0.50 -4.60
N LEU A 447 0.61 1.27 -5.26
CA LEU A 447 -0.67 0.77 -5.76
C LEU A 447 -0.60 0.14 -7.17
N MET A 448 0.51 0.32 -7.90
CA MET A 448 0.75 -0.22 -9.25
C MET A 448 1.56 -1.52 -9.27
#